data_AF-A0AAI9TNK1-F1
#
_entry.id   AF-A0AAI9TNK1-F1
#
_cell.length_a   1.000
_cell.length_b   1.000
_cell.length_c   1.000
_cell.angle_alpha   90.00
_cell.angle_beta   90.00
_cell.angle_gamma   90.00
#
_symmetry.space_group_name_H-M   'P 1'
#
loop_
_entity.id
_entity.type
_entity.pdbx_description
1 polymer ?
#
loop_
_entity_poly.entity_id
_entity_poly.type
_entity_poly.pdbx_seq_one_letter_code
_entity_poly.pdbx_strand_id
1 'polypeptide(L)'
;MSSPQFHNPQEGQFNAAPSLNPPATPATKDYKLNHVALRIQDPSRSLHFYINLLGMRVIFTMNAGPFTIYYLGHAPAEAKTEEDITAWAKRTSEIPVMTGISGLLELYHVHGTEDAGDGGGVSTGNVPPHLGFAHLGFTVPDVLAAVQRLREGGVRILKDVGVCSRETVPLSEWEEERGIGCGEIHGNYAWFFEKFAMVSDPVSFYTFIDR
;
A
#
# COMPACT_ATOMS: atom_id res chain seq x y z
N MET A 1 18.53 -4.76 -30.37
CA MET A 1 19.31 -4.25 -29.22
C MET A 1 19.42 -5.40 -28.23
N SER A 2 20.62 -5.70 -27.73
CA SER A 2 20.80 -6.71 -26.69
C SER A 2 20.02 -6.29 -25.44
N SER A 3 19.16 -7.16 -24.91
CA SER A 3 18.52 -6.91 -23.61
C SER A 3 19.62 -6.69 -22.57
N PRO A 4 19.56 -5.64 -21.74
CA PRO A 4 20.52 -5.48 -20.66
C PRO A 4 20.44 -6.72 -19.76
N GLN A 5 21.60 -7.32 -19.49
CA GLN A 5 21.70 -8.45 -18.58
C GLN A 5 21.40 -7.93 -17.17
N PHE A 6 20.27 -8.33 -16.61
CA PHE A 6 19.88 -7.96 -15.25
C PHE A 6 20.68 -8.80 -14.27
N HIS A 7 21.47 -8.14 -13.41
CA HIS A 7 22.16 -8.78 -12.31
C HIS A 7 21.57 -8.28 -11.01
N ASN A 8 21.30 -9.20 -10.07
CA ASN A 8 20.89 -8.82 -8.73
C ASN A 8 22.00 -7.98 -8.08
N PRO A 9 21.64 -6.97 -7.27
CA PRO A 9 22.61 -6.23 -6.49
C PRO A 9 23.36 -7.16 -5.53
N GLN A 10 24.53 -6.71 -5.07
CA GLN A 10 25.22 -7.41 -3.98
C GLN A 10 24.32 -7.47 -2.74
N GLU A 11 24.31 -8.62 -2.09
CA GLU A 11 23.49 -8.88 -0.92
C GLU A 11 23.75 -7.84 0.18
N GLY A 12 22.68 -7.36 0.83
CA GLY A 12 22.80 -6.46 1.97
C GLY A 12 23.12 -5.00 1.65
N GLN A 13 23.42 -4.62 0.41
CA GLN A 13 23.71 -3.23 0.09
C GLN A 13 22.45 -2.42 -0.22
N PHE A 14 22.28 -1.28 0.47
CA PHE A 14 21.39 -0.21 0.03
C PHE A 14 21.97 0.48 -1.21
N ASN A 15 21.80 -0.16 -2.36
CA ASN A 15 22.26 0.38 -3.62
C ASN A 15 21.21 1.33 -4.17
N ALA A 16 21.51 2.64 -4.18
CA ALA A 16 20.81 3.60 -5.02
C ALA A 16 21.17 3.32 -6.49
N ALA A 17 20.66 2.21 -7.05
CA ALA A 17 21.12 1.52 -8.24
C ALA A 17 21.46 2.45 -9.43
N PRO A 18 22.73 2.87 -9.60
CA PRO A 18 23.08 3.88 -10.61
C PRO A 18 22.96 3.32 -12.03
N SER A 19 23.13 2.01 -12.20
CA SER A 19 23.10 1.32 -13.49
C SER A 19 21.70 0.98 -13.99
N LEU A 20 20.66 1.09 -13.14
CA LEU A 20 19.25 0.81 -13.51
C LEU A 20 18.43 2.08 -13.77
N ASN A 21 19.00 3.26 -13.54
CA ASN A 21 18.35 4.56 -13.70
C ASN A 21 18.88 5.27 -14.95
N PRO A 22 18.41 4.94 -16.17
CA PRO A 22 18.77 5.73 -17.34
C PRO A 22 18.26 7.18 -17.16
N PRO A 23 18.91 8.18 -17.77
CA PRO A 23 18.39 9.54 -17.78
C PRO A 23 16.94 9.59 -18.28
N ALA A 24 16.12 10.43 -17.66
CA ALA A 24 14.74 10.62 -18.11
C ALA A 24 14.70 11.04 -19.58
N THR A 25 13.80 10.43 -20.35
CA THR A 25 13.61 10.80 -21.76
C THR A 25 12.62 11.96 -21.87
N PRO A 26 12.72 12.82 -22.91
CA PRO A 26 11.72 13.86 -23.13
C PRO A 26 10.28 13.34 -23.26
N ALA A 27 10.09 12.09 -23.68
CA ALA A 27 8.78 11.48 -23.89
C ALA A 27 8.06 11.12 -22.57
N THR A 28 8.81 10.84 -21.50
CA THR A 28 8.26 10.38 -20.22
C THR A 28 8.54 11.34 -19.07
N LYS A 29 9.14 12.50 -19.33
CA LYS A 29 9.58 13.47 -18.31
C LYS A 29 8.46 13.96 -17.38
N ASP A 30 7.22 13.97 -17.86
CA ASP A 30 6.05 14.44 -17.13
C ASP A 30 5.10 13.30 -16.70
N TYR A 31 5.48 12.04 -16.93
CA TYR A 31 4.67 10.89 -16.50
C TYR A 31 4.71 10.76 -14.98
N LYS A 32 3.57 10.39 -14.39
CA LYS A 32 3.42 10.23 -12.96
C LYS A 32 2.64 8.97 -12.64
N LEU A 33 3.03 8.27 -11.57
CA LEU A 33 2.15 7.33 -10.92
C LEU A 33 1.11 8.12 -10.13
N ASN A 34 -0.11 8.18 -10.64
CA ASN A 34 -1.20 8.97 -10.06
C ASN A 34 -1.84 8.24 -8.88
N HIS A 35 -2.33 7.03 -9.11
CA HIS A 35 -3.03 6.22 -8.12
C HIS A 35 -2.66 4.74 -8.21
N VAL A 36 -2.96 4.02 -7.13
CA VAL A 36 -3.02 2.55 -7.10
C VAL A 36 -4.47 2.15 -6.88
N ALA A 37 -4.97 1.20 -7.65
CA ALA A 37 -6.32 0.67 -7.49
C ALA A 37 -6.30 -0.70 -6.79
N LEU A 38 -7.03 -0.81 -5.69
CA LEU A 38 -7.23 -2.06 -4.94
C LEU A 38 -8.71 -2.45 -4.99
N ARG A 39 -8.98 -3.70 -5.37
CA ARG A 39 -10.33 -4.25 -5.23
C ARG A 39 -10.62 -4.46 -3.75
N ILE A 40 -11.79 -4.07 -3.30
CA ILE A 40 -12.20 -4.24 -1.91
C ILE A 40 -13.46 -5.09 -1.83
N GLN A 41 -13.55 -5.89 -0.76
CA GLN A 41 -14.72 -6.73 -0.51
C GLN A 41 -15.82 -5.94 0.22
N ASP A 42 -15.45 -5.20 1.26
CA ASP A 42 -16.41 -4.45 2.09
C ASP A 42 -15.96 -2.98 2.20
N PRO A 43 -16.72 -2.03 1.63
CA PRO A 43 -16.42 -0.61 1.71
C PRO A 43 -16.48 -0.07 3.13
N SER A 44 -17.34 -0.59 4.01
CA SER A 44 -17.46 -0.11 5.38
C SER A 44 -16.18 -0.38 6.16
N ARG A 45 -15.65 -1.61 6.08
CA ARG A 45 -14.38 -1.99 6.73
C ARG A 45 -13.20 -1.23 6.14
N SER A 46 -13.16 -1.12 4.81
CA SER A 46 -12.06 -0.47 4.09
C SER A 46 -12.02 1.04 4.39
N LEU A 47 -13.16 1.74 4.26
CA LEU A 47 -13.26 3.16 4.55
C LEU A 47 -12.98 3.43 6.04
N HIS A 48 -13.42 2.58 6.96
CA HIS A 48 -13.04 2.74 8.37
C HIS A 48 -11.51 2.70 8.54
N PHE A 49 -10.83 1.72 7.96
CA PHE A 49 -9.38 1.63 8.05
C PHE A 49 -8.67 2.84 7.42
N TYR A 50 -8.96 3.15 6.15
CA TYR A 50 -8.22 4.19 5.44
C TYR A 50 -8.59 5.63 5.89
N ILE A 51 -9.85 5.90 6.21
CA ILE A 51 -10.32 7.24 6.61
C ILE A 51 -10.17 7.44 8.10
N ASN A 52 -10.77 6.56 8.90
CA ASN A 52 -10.83 6.76 10.33
C ASN A 52 -9.51 6.40 10.97
N LEU A 53 -8.83 5.34 10.52
CA LEU A 53 -7.59 4.92 11.17
C LEU A 53 -6.33 5.58 10.61
N LEU A 54 -6.24 5.71 9.30
CA LEU A 54 -5.08 6.31 8.64
C LEU A 54 -5.26 7.78 8.27
N GLY A 55 -6.47 8.35 8.39
CA GLY A 55 -6.67 9.78 8.19
C GLY A 55 -6.77 10.23 6.73
N MET A 56 -6.94 9.31 5.78
CA MET A 56 -7.25 9.67 4.40
C MET A 56 -8.65 10.29 4.30
N ARG A 57 -8.94 10.98 3.20
CA ARG A 57 -10.24 11.60 2.92
C ARG A 57 -10.70 11.21 1.52
N VAL A 58 -12.01 11.02 1.38
CA VAL A 58 -12.63 10.78 0.08
C VAL A 58 -12.53 12.07 -0.74
N ILE A 59 -11.91 11.96 -1.91
CA ILE A 59 -11.86 13.02 -2.91
C ILE A 59 -13.15 13.00 -3.71
N PHE A 60 -13.51 11.82 -4.22
CA PHE A 60 -14.80 11.57 -4.86
C PHE A 60 -15.20 10.10 -4.74
N THR A 61 -16.47 9.84 -4.97
CA THR A 61 -17.03 8.49 -5.13
C THR A 61 -17.80 8.46 -6.43
N MET A 62 -17.65 7.39 -7.20
CA MET A 62 -18.42 7.18 -8.43
C MET A 62 -19.04 5.79 -8.41
N ASN A 63 -20.37 5.75 -8.34
CA ASN A 63 -21.13 4.53 -8.57
C ASN A 63 -21.30 4.37 -10.09
N ALA A 64 -20.75 3.28 -10.63
CA ALA A 64 -20.76 2.97 -12.06
C ALA A 64 -21.87 1.98 -12.46
N GLY A 65 -22.77 1.64 -11.53
CA GLY A 65 -23.79 0.61 -11.70
C GLY A 65 -23.43 -0.65 -10.92
N PRO A 66 -22.66 -1.60 -11.49
CA PRO A 66 -22.32 -2.86 -10.83
C PRO A 66 -21.13 -2.76 -9.85
N PHE A 67 -20.48 -1.60 -9.78
CA PHE A 67 -19.37 -1.34 -8.87
C PHE A 67 -19.35 0.13 -8.46
N THR A 68 -18.63 0.43 -7.39
CA THR A 68 -18.35 1.79 -6.93
C THR A 68 -16.86 1.95 -6.69
N ILE A 69 -16.32 3.08 -7.12
CA ILE A 69 -14.95 3.47 -6.83
C ILE A 69 -14.93 4.61 -5.82
N TYR A 70 -14.06 4.49 -4.83
CA TYR A 70 -13.78 5.52 -3.84
C TYR A 70 -12.34 5.98 -4.07
N TYR A 71 -12.15 7.24 -4.43
CA TYR A 71 -10.81 7.81 -4.57
C TYR A 71 -10.46 8.54 -3.28
N LEU A 72 -9.36 8.12 -2.66
CA LEU A 72 -8.88 8.62 -1.38
C LEU A 72 -7.52 9.30 -1.55
N GLY A 73 -7.29 10.32 -0.73
CA GLY A 73 -5.98 10.97 -0.59
C GLY A 73 -5.83 11.63 0.77
N HIS A 74 -4.64 12.15 1.07
CA HIS A 74 -4.44 12.98 2.26
C HIS A 74 -4.70 14.45 1.93
N ALA A 75 -5.59 15.06 2.72
CA ALA A 75 -5.78 16.50 2.69
C ALA A 75 -4.49 17.20 3.15
N PRO A 76 -4.19 18.39 2.62
CA PRO A 76 -2.99 19.13 3.00
C PRO A 76 -3.14 19.62 4.45
N ALA A 77 -2.01 19.84 5.14
CA ALA A 77 -1.98 20.10 6.59
C ALA A 77 -2.75 21.37 7.02
N GLU A 78 -3.01 22.26 6.07
CA GLU A 78 -3.74 23.52 6.25
C GLU A 78 -5.25 23.32 6.30
N ALA A 79 -5.77 22.19 5.80
CA ALA A 79 -7.20 21.87 5.86
C ALA A 79 -7.55 21.35 7.26
N LYS A 80 -8.18 22.20 8.08
CA LYS A 80 -8.40 21.92 9.51
C LYS A 80 -9.86 21.66 9.85
N THR A 81 -10.80 22.11 9.02
CA THR A 81 -12.24 21.89 9.22
C THR A 81 -12.83 20.95 8.18
N GLU A 82 -14.06 20.51 8.40
CA GLU A 82 -14.82 19.71 7.43
C GLU A 82 -15.04 20.48 6.12
N GLU A 83 -15.29 21.79 6.21
CA GLU A 83 -15.42 22.67 5.05
C GLU A 83 -14.11 22.77 4.26
N ASP A 84 -12.96 22.88 4.94
CA ASP A 84 -11.66 22.92 4.27
C ASP A 84 -11.38 21.62 3.51
N ILE A 85 -11.66 20.47 4.16
CA ILE A 85 -11.49 19.14 3.58
C ILE A 85 -12.42 18.96 2.37
N THR A 86 -13.68 19.39 2.49
CA THR A 86 -14.66 19.32 1.40
C THR A 86 -14.24 20.20 0.22
N ALA A 87 -13.76 21.42 0.48
CA ALA A 87 -13.27 22.32 -0.55
C ALA A 87 -12.02 21.76 -1.25
N TRP A 88 -11.09 21.15 -0.49
CA TRP A 88 -9.94 20.44 -1.04
C TRP A 88 -10.38 19.26 -1.91
N ALA A 89 -11.25 18.39 -1.41
CA ALA A 89 -11.73 17.20 -2.12
C ALA A 89 -12.37 17.58 -3.46
N LYS A 90 -13.27 18.58 -3.44
CA LYS A 90 -13.92 19.10 -4.64
C LYS A 90 -12.90 19.57 -5.68
N ARG A 91 -11.99 20.47 -5.29
CA ARG A 91 -10.94 20.98 -6.20
C ARG A 91 -10.05 19.85 -6.73
N THR A 92 -9.70 18.90 -5.86
CA THR A 92 -8.85 17.76 -6.21
C THR A 92 -9.55 16.80 -7.19
N SER A 93 -10.88 16.69 -7.15
CA SER A 93 -11.66 15.85 -8.06
C SER A 93 -11.76 16.40 -9.49
N GLU A 94 -11.44 17.67 -9.72
CA GLU A 94 -11.56 18.31 -11.03
C GLU A 94 -10.38 17.96 -11.95
N ILE A 95 -10.63 17.80 -13.25
CA ILE A 95 -9.58 17.66 -14.28
C ILE A 95 -9.08 19.07 -14.65
N PRO A 96 -7.75 19.30 -14.75
CA PRO A 96 -6.67 18.32 -14.72
C PRO A 96 -6.03 18.11 -13.33
N VAL A 97 -6.55 18.72 -12.27
CA VAL A 97 -5.97 18.67 -10.91
C VAL A 97 -5.78 17.22 -10.47
N MET A 98 -6.82 16.40 -10.56
CA MET A 98 -6.78 15.00 -10.15
C MET A 98 -5.65 14.21 -10.83
N THR A 99 -5.50 14.37 -12.15
CA THR A 99 -4.49 13.66 -12.96
C THR A 99 -3.06 14.15 -12.72
N GLY A 100 -2.90 15.33 -12.13
CA GLY A 100 -1.60 15.92 -11.81
C GLY A 100 -1.02 15.49 -10.46
N ILE A 101 -1.82 14.85 -9.61
CA ILE A 101 -1.48 14.45 -8.24
C ILE A 101 -0.86 13.04 -8.25
N SER A 102 -0.09 12.70 -7.21
CA SER A 102 0.44 11.37 -6.98
C SER A 102 0.03 10.88 -5.60
N GLY A 103 0.02 9.56 -5.41
CA GLY A 103 -0.29 8.95 -4.11
C GLY A 103 -1.78 8.89 -3.79
N LEU A 104 -2.65 8.84 -4.81
CA LEU A 104 -4.06 8.56 -4.59
C LEU A 104 -4.31 7.05 -4.46
N LEU A 105 -5.32 6.68 -3.70
CA LEU A 105 -5.77 5.29 -3.55
C LEU A 105 -7.18 5.16 -4.12
N GLU A 106 -7.34 4.31 -5.13
CA GLU A 106 -8.64 3.92 -5.65
C GLU A 106 -9.07 2.61 -4.98
N LEU A 107 -10.17 2.65 -4.23
CA LEU A 107 -10.82 1.46 -3.71
C LEU A 107 -11.96 1.08 -4.65
N TYR A 108 -11.85 -0.09 -5.27
CA TYR A 108 -12.79 -0.60 -6.26
C TYR A 108 -13.69 -1.67 -5.65
N HIS A 109 -14.93 -1.33 -5.36
CA HIS A 109 -15.91 -2.23 -4.75
C HIS A 109 -16.87 -2.77 -5.79
N VAL A 110 -16.84 -4.09 -6.03
CA VAL A 110 -17.88 -4.77 -6.82
C VAL A 110 -19.04 -5.10 -5.90
N HIS A 111 -20.25 -4.66 -6.25
CA HIS A 111 -21.41 -4.80 -5.37
C HIS A 111 -21.77 -6.27 -5.13
N GLY A 112 -22.12 -6.60 -3.89
CA GLY A 112 -22.45 -7.95 -3.44
C GLY A 112 -21.26 -8.81 -3.03
N THR A 113 -20.02 -8.31 -3.14
CA THR A 113 -18.83 -9.01 -2.65
C THR A 113 -18.75 -9.04 -1.11
N GLU A 114 -19.35 -8.05 -0.46
CA GLU A 114 -19.52 -7.96 0.99
C GLU A 114 -20.38 -9.09 1.57
N ASP A 115 -21.31 -9.64 0.77
CA ASP A 115 -22.24 -10.69 1.18
C ASP A 115 -21.76 -12.10 0.78
N ALA A 116 -20.66 -12.20 0.04
CA ALA A 116 -20.22 -13.45 -0.59
C ALA A 116 -19.49 -14.43 0.37
N GLY A 117 -19.33 -14.06 1.64
CA GLY A 117 -18.62 -14.86 2.65
C GLY A 117 -17.14 -15.10 2.31
N ASP A 118 -16.53 -16.11 2.96
CA ASP A 118 -15.10 -16.43 2.82
C ASP A 118 -14.69 -16.92 1.41
N GLY A 119 -15.66 -17.32 0.57
CA GLY A 119 -15.44 -17.81 -0.80
C GLY A 119 -15.45 -16.74 -1.90
N GLY A 120 -15.83 -15.50 -1.58
CA GLY A 120 -15.86 -14.35 -2.51
C GLY A 120 -14.71 -13.36 -2.32
N GLY A 121 -13.70 -13.73 -1.53
CA GLY A 121 -12.63 -12.84 -1.11
C GLY A 121 -11.76 -12.32 -2.26
N VAL A 122 -11.35 -11.06 -2.16
CA VAL A 122 -10.34 -10.48 -3.05
C VAL A 122 -8.97 -11.07 -2.69
N SER A 123 -8.19 -11.50 -3.68
CA SER A 123 -6.81 -11.93 -3.43
C SER A 123 -5.96 -10.76 -2.94
N THR A 124 -5.20 -11.03 -1.88
CA THR A 124 -4.35 -10.06 -1.20
C THR A 124 -3.01 -9.86 -1.92
N GLY A 125 -2.63 -10.81 -2.77
CA GLY A 125 -1.30 -10.89 -3.38
C GLY A 125 -0.24 -11.51 -2.49
N ASN A 126 -0.57 -11.90 -1.25
CA ASN A 126 0.38 -12.46 -0.28
C ASN A 126 0.05 -13.90 0.14
N VAL A 127 -0.97 -14.51 -0.47
CA VAL A 127 -1.39 -15.89 -0.18
C VAL A 127 -1.30 -16.75 -1.46
N PRO A 128 -0.55 -17.86 -1.44
CA PRO A 128 -0.50 -18.81 -2.54
C PRO A 128 -1.89 -19.40 -2.88
N PRO A 129 -2.17 -19.74 -4.16
CA PRO A 129 -1.27 -19.64 -5.32
C PRO A 129 -1.25 -18.24 -5.97
N HIS A 130 -1.87 -17.23 -5.35
CA HIS A 130 -2.13 -15.92 -5.96
C HIS A 130 -1.16 -14.83 -5.48
N LEU A 131 0.14 -15.17 -5.38
CA LEU A 131 1.19 -14.22 -5.03
C LEU A 131 1.29 -13.09 -6.08
N GLY A 132 1.49 -11.84 -5.65
CA GLY A 132 1.42 -10.66 -6.51
C GLY A 132 1.72 -9.35 -5.78
N PHE A 133 0.74 -8.44 -5.71
CA PHE A 133 0.87 -7.18 -4.98
C PHE A 133 1.27 -7.43 -3.52
N ALA A 134 2.28 -6.73 -3.02
CA ALA A 134 2.84 -7.00 -1.69
C ALA A 134 2.18 -6.16 -0.60
N HIS A 135 2.28 -4.82 -0.66
CA HIS A 135 1.77 -3.95 0.40
C HIS A 135 1.66 -2.49 -0.06
N LEU A 136 0.87 -1.71 0.68
CA LEU A 136 0.96 -0.25 0.70
C LEU A 136 1.93 0.20 1.81
N GLY A 137 2.59 1.34 1.62
CA GLY A 137 3.42 1.99 2.64
C GLY A 137 2.86 3.35 3.03
N PHE A 138 2.74 3.61 4.34
CA PHE A 138 2.29 4.88 4.90
C PHE A 138 3.37 5.46 5.80
N THR A 139 3.78 6.67 5.47
CA THR A 139 4.69 7.46 6.30
C THR A 139 3.93 8.19 7.40
N VAL A 140 4.38 8.00 8.63
CA VAL A 140 3.81 8.60 9.84
C VAL A 140 4.89 9.31 10.64
N PRO A 141 4.54 10.38 11.40
CA PRO A 141 5.52 11.11 12.20
C PRO A 141 6.10 10.27 13.36
N ASP A 142 5.32 9.32 13.87
CA ASP A 142 5.68 8.42 14.96
C ASP A 142 5.06 7.03 14.71
N VAL A 143 5.91 6.06 14.40
CA VAL A 143 5.50 4.68 14.09
C VAL A 143 4.88 4.00 15.31
N LEU A 144 5.43 4.21 16.51
CA LEU A 144 4.93 3.55 17.73
C LEU A 144 3.54 4.06 18.09
N ALA A 145 3.34 5.39 18.03
CA ALA A 145 2.04 5.99 18.27
C ALA A 145 0.99 5.53 17.24
N ALA A 146 1.37 5.46 15.95
CA ALA A 146 0.48 4.98 14.89
C ALA A 146 0.10 3.50 15.09
N VAL A 147 1.07 2.64 15.41
CA VAL A 147 0.83 1.21 15.68
C VAL A 147 -0.07 1.01 16.89
N GLN A 148 0.15 1.76 17.97
CA GLN A 148 -0.71 1.71 19.15
C GLN A 148 -2.16 2.10 18.79
N ARG A 149 -2.33 3.20 18.07
CA ARG A 149 -3.64 3.66 17.60
C ARG A 149 -4.36 2.62 16.73
N LEU A 150 -3.62 1.97 15.83
CA LEU A 150 -4.15 0.90 14.98
C LEU A 150 -4.57 -0.32 15.82
N ARG A 151 -3.74 -0.72 16.79
CA ARG A 151 -4.04 -1.81 17.73
C ARG A 151 -5.30 -1.53 18.55
N GLU A 152 -5.46 -0.30 19.07
CA GLU A 152 -6.67 0.14 19.78
C GLU A 152 -7.90 0.15 18.88
N GLY A 153 -7.72 0.42 17.58
CA GLY A 153 -8.75 0.30 16.55
C GLY A 153 -9.06 -1.15 16.13
N GLY A 154 -8.49 -2.16 16.80
CA GLY A 154 -8.72 -3.58 16.51
C GLY A 154 -7.96 -4.11 15.30
N VAL A 155 -6.98 -3.37 14.78
CA VAL A 155 -6.15 -3.81 13.65
C VAL A 155 -5.17 -4.89 14.10
N ARG A 156 -5.09 -5.98 13.35
CA ARG A 156 -4.10 -7.03 13.58
C ARG A 156 -2.71 -6.51 13.22
N ILE A 157 -1.82 -6.50 14.20
CA ILE A 157 -0.39 -6.25 13.99
C ILE A 157 0.26 -7.55 13.54
N LEU A 158 0.88 -7.54 12.37
CA LEU A 158 1.52 -8.71 11.78
C LEU A 158 2.99 -8.78 12.13
N LYS A 159 3.62 -7.61 12.21
CA LYS A 159 4.99 -7.44 12.67
C LYS A 159 5.10 -6.09 13.36
N ASP A 160 5.66 -6.09 14.57
CA ASP A 160 5.85 -4.87 15.36
C ASP A 160 7.22 -4.22 15.06
N VAL A 161 7.41 -2.98 15.49
CA VAL A 161 8.71 -2.27 15.40
C VAL A 161 9.76 -3.03 16.22
N GLY A 162 10.98 -3.10 15.70
CA GLY A 162 12.09 -3.83 16.34
C GLY A 162 12.06 -5.34 16.11
N VAL A 163 11.07 -5.87 15.38
CA VAL A 163 10.98 -7.30 15.07
C VAL A 163 11.55 -7.59 13.69
N CYS A 164 12.52 -8.49 13.60
CA CYS A 164 12.89 -9.14 12.35
C CYS A 164 13.13 -10.63 12.62
N SER A 165 12.31 -11.48 12.00
CA SER A 165 12.42 -12.93 12.06
C SER A 165 12.02 -13.52 10.72
N ARG A 166 12.40 -14.78 10.46
CA ARG A 166 12.03 -15.47 9.21
C ARG A 166 10.52 -15.50 8.98
N GLU A 167 9.73 -15.63 10.05
CA GLU A 167 8.27 -15.71 10.03
C GLU A 167 7.60 -14.35 9.76
N THR A 168 8.31 -13.24 10.03
CA THR A 168 7.77 -11.90 9.80
C THR A 168 8.18 -11.32 8.45
N VAL A 169 9.23 -11.83 7.83
CA VAL A 169 9.58 -11.52 6.43
C VAL A 169 8.57 -12.22 5.50
N PRO A 170 7.96 -11.51 4.54
CA PRO A 170 6.89 -12.05 3.68
C PRO A 170 7.43 -12.97 2.57
N LEU A 171 8.12 -14.04 2.96
CA LEU A 171 8.52 -15.16 2.08
C LEU A 171 7.62 -16.35 2.41
N SER A 172 6.86 -16.83 1.41
CA SER A 172 5.83 -17.85 1.65
C SER A 172 6.43 -19.24 1.85
N GLU A 173 5.80 -20.05 2.70
CA GLU A 173 6.15 -21.47 2.86
C GLU A 173 6.03 -22.22 1.52
N TRP A 174 5.06 -21.82 0.68
CA TRP A 174 4.86 -22.41 -0.64
C TRP A 174 6.06 -22.21 -1.59
N GLU A 175 6.74 -21.06 -1.52
CA GLU A 175 7.98 -20.82 -2.26
C GLU A 175 9.13 -21.64 -1.66
N GLU A 176 9.25 -21.66 -0.33
CA GLU A 176 10.31 -22.35 0.39
C GLU A 176 10.27 -23.87 0.17
N GLU A 177 9.10 -24.49 0.21
CA GLU A 177 8.89 -25.91 -0.09
C GLU A 177 9.36 -26.30 -1.50
N ARG A 178 9.48 -25.32 -2.41
CA ARG A 178 9.97 -25.49 -3.79
C ARG A 178 11.45 -25.14 -3.94
N GLY A 179 12.14 -24.82 -2.84
CA GLY A 179 13.53 -24.36 -2.86
C GLY A 179 13.70 -22.93 -3.37
N ILE A 180 12.63 -22.12 -3.38
CA ILE A 180 12.63 -20.73 -3.86
C ILE A 180 12.71 -19.79 -2.66
N GLY A 181 13.57 -18.76 -2.75
CA GLY A 181 13.72 -17.77 -1.69
C GLY A 181 14.36 -18.30 -0.41
N CYS A 182 14.99 -19.49 -0.47
CA CYS A 182 15.73 -20.06 0.66
C CYS A 182 17.04 -19.31 0.87
N GLY A 183 17.37 -19.03 2.13
CA GLY A 183 18.60 -18.34 2.51
C GLY A 183 18.44 -17.62 3.85
N GLU A 184 19.55 -17.15 4.39
CA GLU A 184 19.54 -16.33 5.60
C GLU A 184 19.14 -14.88 5.27
N ILE A 185 18.40 -14.24 6.17
CA ILE A 185 18.08 -12.82 6.03
C ILE A 185 19.33 -12.00 6.35
N HIS A 186 19.84 -11.28 5.35
CA HIS A 186 21.02 -10.44 5.53
C HIS A 186 20.82 -9.38 6.63
N GLY A 187 21.82 -9.20 7.50
CA GLY A 187 21.74 -8.29 8.66
C GLY A 187 21.37 -6.84 8.33
N ASN A 188 21.83 -6.30 7.20
CA ASN A 188 21.43 -4.96 6.74
C ASN A 188 19.93 -4.87 6.38
N TYR A 189 19.35 -5.93 5.82
CA TYR A 189 17.90 -5.96 5.61
C TYR A 189 17.19 -6.05 6.96
N ALA A 190 17.66 -6.91 7.88
CA ALA A 190 17.08 -7.02 9.22
C ALA A 190 17.05 -5.67 9.96
N TRP A 191 18.18 -4.94 9.96
CA TRP A 191 18.28 -3.61 10.55
C TRP A 191 17.30 -2.60 9.95
N PHE A 192 17.04 -2.68 8.64
CA PHE A 192 16.03 -1.84 7.97
C PHE A 192 14.61 -2.29 8.32
N PHE A 193 14.38 -3.60 8.27
CA PHE A 193 13.09 -4.23 8.52
C PHE A 193 12.59 -3.86 9.92
N GLU A 194 13.46 -3.86 10.93
CA GLU A 194 13.16 -3.47 12.32
C GLU A 194 12.60 -2.03 12.48
N LYS A 195 12.69 -1.15 11.48
CA LYS A 195 12.32 0.27 11.62
C LYS A 195 10.85 0.58 11.37
N PHE A 196 10.13 -0.32 10.72
CA PHE A 196 8.72 -0.12 10.38
C PHE A 196 7.88 -1.26 10.96
N ALA A 197 6.58 -1.03 11.07
CA ALA A 197 5.62 -2.06 11.45
C ALA A 197 4.83 -2.54 10.24
N MET A 198 4.30 -3.76 10.32
CA MET A 198 3.36 -4.30 9.33
C MET A 198 2.03 -4.59 10.02
N VAL A 199 0.96 -4.11 9.42
CA VAL A 199 -0.41 -4.28 9.93
C VAL A 199 -1.32 -4.87 8.85
N SER A 200 -2.39 -5.52 9.29
CA SER A 200 -3.42 -6.03 8.38
C SER A 200 -4.46 -4.98 8.06
N ASP A 201 -4.48 -4.53 6.81
CA ASP A 201 -5.65 -3.83 6.29
C ASP A 201 -6.72 -4.84 5.85
N PRO A 202 -7.97 -4.38 5.58
CA PRO A 202 -9.06 -5.24 5.12
C PRO A 202 -8.92 -5.79 3.69
N VAL A 203 -7.85 -5.43 2.95
CA VAL A 203 -7.72 -5.69 1.51
C VAL A 203 -6.43 -6.41 1.14
N SER A 204 -5.28 -5.73 1.25
CA SER A 204 -3.96 -6.25 0.88
C SER A 204 -3.35 -7.19 1.93
N PHE A 205 -3.96 -7.24 3.12
CA PHE A 205 -3.46 -7.87 4.34
C PHE A 205 -2.13 -7.34 4.85
N TYR A 206 -1.27 -6.68 4.06
CA TYR A 206 -0.01 -6.08 4.52
C TYR A 206 0.01 -4.58 4.22
N THR A 207 0.13 -3.77 5.27
CA THR A 207 0.38 -2.33 5.19
C THR A 207 1.57 -1.98 6.05
N PHE A 208 2.56 -1.32 5.45
CA PHE A 208 3.78 -0.87 6.13
C PHE A 208 3.54 0.51 6.74
N ILE A 209 3.92 0.66 8.00
CA ILE A 209 3.89 1.92 8.74
C ILE A 209 5.33 2.32 9.02
N ASP A 210 5.82 3.34 8.32
CA ASP A 210 7.20 3.81 8.36
C ASP A 210 7.31 5.31 8.66
N ARG A 211 8.54 5.80 8.82
CA ARG A 211 8.86 7.21 9.10
C ARG A 211 9.52 7.87 7.90
#